data_AF-A0A5J9WAN0-F1
#
_entry.id   AF-A0A5J9WAN0-F1
#
_cell.length_a   1.000
_cell.length_b   1.000
_cell.length_c   1.000
_cell.angle_alpha   90.00
_cell.angle_beta   90.00
_cell.angle_gamma   90.00
#
_symmetry.space_group_name_H-M   'P 1'
#
loop_
_entity.id
_entity.type
_entity.pdbx_description
1 polymer ?
#
loop_
_entity_poly.entity_id
_entity_poly.type
_entity_poly.pdbx_seq_one_letter_code
_entity_poly.pdbx_strand_id
1 'polypeptide(L)'
;MSCCPSKASCITYLHVISFNYSLLKTLERYQRYIYASADAAVPSSDEMKSNYQEYVKLKTRVEVLQHSQRNLLGEDLAPLSTSELDQLESQVDKTLKKIRSRKTQVLLDELCDLKRKEQMLQDANRTLKRKLSEVDAEAAPSPQLQWQGGAAAMLSDEPLQPEHFFQALEGNTSLQPAFQTMDINKPPMPAPGGCYSPAWMS
;
A
#
# COMPACT_ATOMS: atom_id res chain seq x y z
N MET A 1 -10.72 28.18 -58.94
CA MET A 1 -9.67 28.53 -57.96
C MET A 1 -9.32 27.27 -57.21
N SER A 2 -8.28 26.54 -57.62
CA SER A 2 -7.79 25.35 -56.93
C SER A 2 -6.95 25.80 -55.73
N CYS A 3 -7.43 25.53 -54.51
CA CYS A 3 -6.74 25.88 -53.28
C CYS A 3 -5.51 24.97 -53.13
N CYS A 4 -4.30 25.54 -53.17
CA CYS A 4 -3.08 24.77 -52.93
C CYS A 4 -3.06 24.28 -51.47
N PRO A 5 -2.83 22.98 -51.20
CA PRO A 5 -2.74 22.47 -49.83
C PRO A 5 -1.56 23.13 -49.10
N SER A 6 -1.78 23.47 -47.82
CA SER A 6 -0.74 24.03 -46.95
C SER A 6 0.46 23.07 -46.84
N LYS A 7 1.67 23.62 -46.67
CA LYS A 7 2.91 22.85 -46.46
C LYS A 7 2.77 21.81 -45.34
N ALA A 8 2.04 22.15 -44.27
CA ALA A 8 1.76 21.23 -43.17
C ALA A 8 0.94 20.00 -43.65
N SER A 9 -0.08 20.22 -44.49
CA SER A 9 -0.92 19.17 -45.07
C SER A 9 -0.13 18.24 -46.00
N CYS A 10 0.83 18.79 -46.77
CA CYS A 10 1.70 17.99 -47.62
C CYS A 10 2.65 17.10 -46.80
N ILE A 11 3.18 17.59 -45.67
CA ILE A 11 4.08 16.81 -44.80
C ILE A 11 3.32 15.65 -44.14
N THR A 12 2.11 15.88 -43.62
CA THR A 12 1.29 14.80 -43.04
C THR A 12 0.97 13.74 -44.08
N TYR A 13 0.62 14.17 -45.30
CA TYR A 13 0.30 13.27 -46.40
C TYR A 13 1.51 12.43 -46.85
N LEU A 14 2.69 13.04 -46.98
CA LEU A 14 3.94 12.32 -47.29
C LEU A 14 4.32 11.32 -46.21
N HIS A 15 4.13 11.67 -44.93
CA HIS A 15 4.42 10.75 -43.83
C HIS A 15 3.48 9.54 -43.84
N VAL A 16 2.18 9.76 -44.07
CA VAL A 16 1.20 8.68 -44.21
C VAL A 16 1.55 7.78 -45.40
N ILE A 17 1.90 8.34 -46.56
CA ILE A 17 2.30 7.55 -47.73
C ILE A 17 3.57 6.74 -47.45
N SER A 18 4.57 7.36 -46.83
CA SER A 18 5.84 6.69 -46.51
C SER A 18 5.65 5.55 -45.52
N PHE A 19 4.84 5.76 -44.47
CA PHE A 19 4.48 4.73 -43.50
C PHE A 19 3.70 3.58 -44.14
N ASN A 20 2.71 3.88 -44.99
CA ASN A 20 1.97 2.85 -45.71
C ASN A 20 2.88 2.07 -46.66
N TYR A 21 3.79 2.73 -47.37
CA TYR A 21 4.74 2.08 -48.26
C TYR A 21 5.72 1.16 -47.52
N SER A 22 6.23 1.58 -46.36
CA SER A 22 7.11 0.75 -45.53
C SER A 22 6.38 -0.44 -44.91
N LEU A 23 5.11 -0.25 -44.50
CA LEU A 23 4.22 -1.32 -44.03
C LEU A 23 4.00 -2.34 -45.15
N LEU A 24 3.62 -1.89 -46.34
CA LEU A 24 3.37 -2.75 -47.51
C LEU A 24 4.61 -3.56 -47.89
N LYS A 25 5.80 -2.94 -47.92
CA LYS A 25 7.07 -3.65 -48.14
C LYS A 25 7.36 -4.70 -47.07
N THR A 26 7.02 -4.39 -45.82
CA THR A 26 7.22 -5.32 -44.70
C THR A 26 6.27 -6.51 -44.85
N LEU A 27 4.98 -6.27 -45.11
CA LEU A 27 4.00 -7.32 -45.39
C LEU A 27 4.42 -8.19 -46.57
N GLU A 28 4.89 -7.60 -47.66
CA GLU A 28 5.35 -8.33 -48.84
C GLU A 28 6.52 -9.28 -48.52
N ARG A 29 7.47 -8.86 -47.67
CA ARG A 29 8.56 -9.73 -47.19
C ARG A 29 8.05 -10.87 -46.33
N TYR A 30 7.14 -10.60 -45.40
CA TYR A 30 6.49 -11.64 -44.58
C TYR A 30 5.72 -12.63 -45.45
N GLN A 31 4.98 -12.13 -46.42
CA GLN A 31 4.23 -12.94 -47.37
C GLN A 31 5.16 -13.85 -48.16
N ARG A 32 6.24 -13.30 -48.74
CA ARG A 32 7.25 -14.10 -49.45
C ARG A 32 7.90 -15.15 -48.56
N TYR A 33 8.19 -14.83 -47.30
CA TYR A 33 8.74 -15.80 -46.35
C TYR A 33 7.77 -16.96 -46.08
N ILE A 34 6.50 -16.65 -45.79
CA ILE A 34 5.43 -17.63 -45.54
C ILE A 34 5.21 -18.55 -46.76
N TYR A 35 5.15 -18.00 -47.97
CA TYR A 35 4.93 -18.78 -49.19
C TYR A 35 6.19 -19.49 -49.71
N ALA A 36 7.40 -18.99 -49.41
CA ALA A 36 8.65 -19.67 -49.74
C ALA A 36 8.95 -20.84 -48.78
N SER A 37 8.41 -20.81 -47.56
CA SER A 37 8.55 -21.87 -46.55
C SER A 37 7.33 -22.82 -46.45
N ALA A 38 6.54 -22.91 -47.53
CA ALA A 38 5.19 -23.50 -47.53
C ALA A 38 5.10 -24.97 -47.09
N ASP A 39 6.21 -25.68 -46.91
CA ASP A 39 6.21 -27.10 -46.54
C ASP A 39 6.38 -27.40 -45.04
N ALA A 40 6.48 -26.40 -44.14
CA ALA A 40 6.67 -26.72 -42.71
C ALA A 40 6.04 -25.81 -41.64
N ALA A 41 5.47 -24.63 -41.96
CA ALA A 41 5.08 -23.69 -40.90
C ALA A 41 3.85 -22.81 -41.17
N VAL A 42 3.13 -22.99 -42.28
CA VAL A 42 1.94 -22.19 -42.58
C VAL A 42 0.73 -22.88 -41.95
N PRO A 43 0.07 -22.30 -40.93
CA PRO A 43 -1.14 -22.88 -40.39
C PRO A 43 -2.17 -23.01 -41.50
N SER A 44 -2.91 -24.12 -41.51
CA SER A 44 -3.93 -24.37 -42.52
C SER A 44 -4.95 -23.22 -42.54
N SER A 45 -5.66 -23.02 -43.66
CA SER A 45 -6.69 -21.98 -43.76
C SER A 45 -7.70 -22.06 -42.61
N ASP A 46 -8.00 -23.27 -42.14
CA ASP A 46 -8.93 -23.50 -41.04
C ASP A 46 -8.30 -23.23 -39.67
N GLU A 47 -7.02 -23.54 -39.47
CA GLU A 47 -6.27 -23.15 -38.26
C GLU A 47 -6.15 -21.63 -38.14
N MET A 48 -5.90 -20.93 -39.25
CA MET A 48 -5.82 -19.47 -39.27
C MET A 48 -7.18 -18.82 -38.95
N LYS A 49 -8.29 -19.37 -39.47
CA LYS A 49 -9.65 -18.95 -39.09
C LYS A 49 -9.93 -19.22 -37.62
N SER A 50 -9.55 -20.39 -37.11
CA SER A 50 -9.74 -20.77 -35.70
C SER A 50 -8.99 -19.82 -34.77
N ASN A 51 -7.71 -19.59 -35.04
CA ASN A 51 -6.87 -18.65 -34.28
C ASN A 51 -7.46 -17.24 -34.30
N TYR A 52 -7.91 -16.76 -35.47
CA TYR A 52 -8.58 -15.46 -35.56
C TYR A 52 -9.86 -15.40 -34.70
N GLN A 53 -10.67 -16.45 -34.68
CA GLN A 53 -11.86 -16.51 -33.83
C GLN A 53 -11.50 -16.49 -32.34
N GLU A 54 -10.45 -17.20 -31.93
CA GLU A 54 -9.95 -17.17 -30.55
C GLU A 54 -9.44 -15.78 -30.16
N TYR A 55 -8.71 -15.14 -31.06
CA TYR A 55 -8.26 -13.76 -30.89
C TYR A 55 -9.43 -12.81 -30.69
N VAL A 56 -10.48 -12.89 -31.52
CA VAL A 56 -11.67 -12.05 -31.39
C VAL A 56 -12.35 -12.28 -30.03
N LYS A 57 -12.51 -13.53 -29.61
CA LYS A 57 -13.07 -13.87 -28.28
C LYS A 57 -12.24 -13.27 -27.14
N LEU A 58 -10.92 -13.38 -27.23
CA LEU A 58 -10.02 -12.81 -26.23
C LEU A 58 -10.10 -11.28 -26.20
N LYS A 59 -10.11 -10.64 -27.37
CA LYS A 59 -10.23 -9.19 -27.51
C LYS A 59 -11.52 -8.68 -26.87
N THR A 60 -12.66 -9.31 -27.17
CA THR A 60 -13.95 -8.95 -26.55
C THR A 60 -13.90 -9.08 -25.03
N ARG A 61 -13.25 -10.13 -24.51
CA ARG A 61 -13.10 -10.29 -23.05
C ARG A 61 -12.25 -9.17 -22.43
N VAL A 62 -11.18 -8.74 -23.09
CA VAL A 62 -10.36 -7.62 -22.64
C VAL A 62 -11.16 -6.32 -22.62
N GLU A 63 -11.93 -6.04 -23.67
CA GLU A 63 -12.76 -4.85 -23.76
C GLU A 63 -13.82 -4.79 -22.64
N VAL A 64 -14.48 -5.91 -22.37
CA VAL A 64 -15.45 -6.03 -21.25
C VAL A 64 -14.76 -5.77 -19.90
N LEU A 65 -13.58 -6.35 -19.68
CA LEU A 65 -12.82 -6.15 -18.43
C LEU A 65 -12.38 -4.69 -18.27
N GLN A 66 -11.91 -4.05 -19.33
CA GLN A 66 -11.51 -2.64 -19.31
C GLN A 66 -12.71 -1.73 -19.04
N HIS A 67 -13.86 -2.02 -19.65
CA HIS A 67 -15.09 -1.25 -19.37
C HIS A 67 -15.54 -1.44 -17.92
N SER A 68 -15.54 -2.68 -17.42
CA SER A 68 -15.83 -2.96 -16.02
C SER A 68 -14.89 -2.24 -15.05
N GLN A 69 -13.59 -2.15 -15.38
CA GLN A 69 -12.62 -1.39 -14.58
C GLN A 69 -12.96 0.10 -14.54
N ARG A 70 -13.29 0.70 -15.69
CA ARG A 70 -13.70 2.11 -15.75
C ARG A 70 -14.94 2.37 -14.90
N ASN A 71 -15.94 1.49 -14.98
CA ASN A 71 -17.14 1.58 -14.16
C ASN A 71 -16.80 1.51 -12.66
N LEU A 72 -15.93 0.57 -12.25
CA LEU A 72 -15.44 0.47 -10.86
C LEU A 72 -14.67 1.72 -10.38
N LEU A 73 -14.07 2.46 -11.30
CA LEU A 73 -13.40 3.75 -11.04
C LEU A 73 -14.36 4.95 -11.07
N GLY A 74 -15.65 4.73 -11.35
CA GLY A 74 -16.66 5.77 -11.45
C GLY A 74 -16.72 6.47 -12.81
N GLU A 75 -16.10 5.90 -13.83
CA GLU A 75 -16.10 6.39 -15.21
C GLU A 75 -17.17 5.68 -16.05
N ASP A 76 -17.57 6.25 -17.20
CA ASP A 76 -18.52 5.67 -18.16
C ASP A 76 -19.83 5.14 -17.53
N LEU A 77 -20.35 5.81 -16.49
CA LEU A 77 -21.52 5.34 -15.75
C LEU A 77 -22.87 5.59 -16.44
N ALA A 78 -22.93 6.54 -17.37
CA ALA A 78 -24.17 6.97 -18.02
C ALA A 78 -24.96 5.85 -18.74
N PRO A 79 -24.33 4.83 -19.36
CA PRO A 79 -25.05 3.72 -20.00
C PRO A 79 -25.63 2.69 -19.03
N LEU A 80 -25.25 2.70 -17.75
CA LEU A 80 -25.73 1.71 -16.78
C LEU A 80 -27.14 2.03 -16.29
N SER A 81 -27.93 0.98 -16.09
CA SER A 81 -29.22 1.07 -15.42
C SER A 81 -29.06 1.29 -13.92
N THR A 82 -30.12 1.74 -13.24
CA THR A 82 -30.13 1.93 -11.78
C THR A 82 -29.79 0.64 -11.03
N SER A 83 -30.31 -0.50 -11.49
CA SER A 83 -30.00 -1.79 -10.87
C SER A 83 -28.52 -2.18 -11.00
N GLU A 84 -27.87 -1.84 -12.12
CA GLU A 84 -26.45 -2.13 -12.30
C GLU A 84 -25.58 -1.18 -11.48
N LEU A 85 -25.99 0.08 -11.34
CA LEU A 85 -25.35 1.04 -10.43
C LEU A 85 -25.45 0.59 -8.96
N ASP A 86 -26.61 0.12 -8.51
CA ASP A 86 -26.80 -0.41 -7.15
C ASP A 86 -25.88 -1.62 -6.89
N GLN A 87 -25.75 -2.51 -7.88
CA GLN A 87 -24.85 -3.66 -7.79
C GLN A 87 -23.39 -3.23 -7.69
N LEU A 88 -22.99 -2.25 -8.52
CA LEU A 88 -21.64 -1.68 -8.54
C LEU A 88 -21.30 -1.00 -7.21
N GLU A 89 -22.21 -0.19 -6.68
CA GLU A 89 -22.06 0.45 -5.37
C GLU A 89 -21.91 -0.59 -4.26
N SER A 90 -22.79 -1.60 -4.21
CA SER A 90 -22.69 -2.67 -3.22
C SER A 90 -21.36 -3.44 -3.34
N GLN A 91 -20.86 -3.65 -4.56
CA GLN A 91 -19.57 -4.30 -4.79
C GLN A 91 -18.41 -3.47 -4.24
N VAL A 92 -18.39 -2.17 -4.52
CA VAL A 92 -17.37 -1.24 -4.02
C VAL A 92 -17.43 -1.14 -2.50
N ASP A 93 -18.61 -1.00 -1.89
CA ASP A 93 -18.76 -0.91 -0.43
C ASP A 93 -18.27 -2.19 0.27
N LYS A 94 -18.68 -3.37 -0.20
CA LYS A 94 -18.24 -4.67 0.35
C LYS A 94 -16.73 -4.84 0.26
N THR A 95 -16.15 -4.53 -0.89
CA THR A 95 -14.69 -4.68 -1.08
C THR A 95 -13.91 -3.66 -0.25
N LEU A 96 -14.40 -2.43 -0.13
CA LEU A 96 -13.81 -1.40 0.71
C LEU A 96 -13.84 -1.78 2.19
N LYS A 97 -14.97 -2.29 2.69
CA LYS A 97 -15.10 -2.83 4.06
C LYS A 97 -14.08 -3.94 4.30
N LYS A 98 -13.94 -4.88 3.35
CA LYS A 98 -12.95 -5.96 3.44
C LYS A 98 -11.50 -5.43 3.47
N ILE A 99 -11.17 -4.45 2.63
CA ILE A 99 -9.84 -3.83 2.60
C ILE A 99 -9.54 -3.13 3.93
N ARG A 100 -10.47 -2.32 4.44
CA ARG A 100 -10.34 -1.63 5.72
C ARG A 100 -10.17 -2.61 6.87
N SER A 101 -11.03 -3.64 6.93
CA SER A 101 -10.97 -4.69 7.94
C SER A 101 -9.60 -5.38 7.94
N ARG A 102 -9.12 -5.82 6.78
CA ARG A 102 -7.79 -6.43 6.65
C ARG A 102 -6.66 -5.48 7.06
N LYS A 103 -6.69 -4.23 6.60
CA LYS A 103 -5.65 -3.23 6.93
C LYS A 103 -5.59 -3.01 8.44
N THR A 104 -6.74 -2.83 9.07
CA THR A 104 -6.78 -2.61 10.51
C THR A 104 -6.40 -3.87 11.28
N GLN A 105 -6.78 -5.07 10.83
CA GLN A 105 -6.32 -6.31 11.45
C GLN A 105 -4.78 -6.42 11.44
N VAL A 106 -4.15 -6.16 10.29
CA VAL A 106 -2.68 -6.17 10.18
C VAL A 106 -2.04 -5.17 11.13
N LEU A 107 -2.58 -3.95 11.22
CA LEU A 107 -2.08 -2.92 12.13
C LEU A 107 -2.25 -3.31 13.61
N LEU A 108 -3.37 -3.95 13.95
CA LEU A 108 -3.59 -4.46 15.30
C LEU A 108 -2.58 -5.56 15.62
N ASP A 109 -2.39 -6.52 14.72
CA ASP A 109 -1.42 -7.61 14.91
C ASP A 109 0.00 -7.06 15.16
N GLU A 110 0.44 -6.10 14.34
CA GLU A 110 1.73 -5.41 14.50
C GLU A 110 1.83 -4.68 15.85
N LEU A 111 0.77 -3.98 16.27
CA LEU A 111 0.72 -3.29 17.54
C LEU A 111 0.85 -4.28 18.72
N CYS A 112 0.14 -5.40 18.69
CA CYS A 112 0.22 -6.39 19.76
C CYS A 112 1.60 -7.03 19.83
N ASP A 113 2.24 -7.29 18.67
CA ASP A 113 3.60 -7.82 18.60
C ASP A 113 4.64 -6.86 19.17
N LEU A 114 4.54 -5.56 18.83
CA LEU A 114 5.41 -4.53 19.37
C LEU A 114 5.22 -4.37 20.88
N LYS A 115 3.98 -4.36 21.36
CA LYS A 115 3.67 -4.30 22.80
C LYS A 115 4.25 -5.48 23.56
N ARG A 116 4.18 -6.69 22.99
CA ARG A 116 4.80 -7.89 23.59
C ARG A 116 6.32 -7.74 23.67
N LYS A 117 6.97 -7.26 22.61
CA LYS A 117 8.42 -7.01 22.58
C LYS A 117 8.83 -5.94 23.58
N GLU A 118 8.09 -4.84 23.67
CA GLU A 118 8.30 -3.80 24.66
C GLU A 118 8.29 -4.38 26.07
N GLN A 119 7.26 -5.17 26.41
CA GLN A 119 7.15 -5.76 27.73
C GLN A 119 8.32 -6.70 28.05
N MET A 120 8.72 -7.55 27.11
CA MET A 120 9.89 -8.43 27.26
C MET A 120 11.19 -7.64 27.51
N LEU A 121 11.39 -6.55 26.77
CA LEU A 121 12.56 -5.69 26.94
C LEU A 121 12.54 -4.96 28.28
N GLN A 122 11.38 -4.47 28.71
CA GLN A 122 11.23 -3.85 30.03
C GLN A 122 11.54 -4.84 31.16
N ASP A 123 11.07 -6.09 31.07
CA ASP A 123 11.37 -7.14 32.05
C ASP A 123 12.86 -7.49 32.10
N ALA A 124 13.50 -7.62 30.94
CA ALA A 124 14.94 -7.84 30.84
C ALA A 124 15.73 -6.66 31.43
N ASN A 125 15.34 -5.42 31.11
CA ASN A 125 15.99 -4.22 31.62
C ASN A 125 15.85 -4.10 33.14
N ARG A 126 14.66 -4.35 33.70
CA ARG A 126 14.43 -4.42 35.16
C ARG A 126 15.36 -5.44 35.83
N THR A 127 15.52 -6.61 35.21
CA THR A 127 16.40 -7.67 35.73
C THR A 127 17.87 -7.24 35.72
N LEU A 128 18.33 -6.62 34.63
CA LEU A 128 19.71 -6.11 34.52
C LEU A 128 19.99 -4.99 35.53
N LYS A 129 19.06 -4.04 35.71
CA LYS A 129 19.18 -2.97 36.71
C LYS A 129 19.34 -3.53 38.13
N ARG A 130 18.59 -4.57 38.48
CA ARG A 130 18.70 -5.24 39.78
C ARG A 130 20.08 -5.89 39.97
N LYS A 131 20.56 -6.61 38.95
CA LYS A 131 21.90 -7.22 39.00
C LYS A 131 23.01 -6.18 39.11
N LEU A 132 22.89 -5.03 38.43
CA LEU A 132 23.86 -3.95 38.54
C LEU A 132 23.91 -3.40 39.97
N SER A 133 22.75 -3.13 40.58
CA SER A 133 22.69 -2.67 41.96
C SER A 133 23.25 -3.68 42.98
N GLU A 134 23.13 -4.98 42.72
CA GLU A 134 23.72 -6.03 43.55
C GLU A 134 25.26 -6.01 43.46
N VAL A 135 25.81 -5.86 42.25
CA VAL A 135 27.27 -5.74 42.02
C VAL A 135 27.83 -4.46 42.64
N ASP A 136 27.14 -3.34 42.49
CA ASP A 136 27.56 -2.05 43.09
C ASP A 136 27.54 -2.11 44.62
N ALA A 137 26.59 -2.86 45.20
CA ALA A 137 26.53 -3.09 46.65
C ALA A 137 27.65 -4.02 47.16
N GLU A 138 28.08 -5.01 46.37
CA GLU A 138 29.22 -5.89 46.71
C GLU A 138 30.59 -5.22 46.47
N ALA A 139 30.66 -4.25 45.55
CA ALA A 139 31.88 -3.48 45.27
C ALA A 139 32.14 -2.34 46.26
N ALA A 140 31.20 -2.05 47.16
CA ALA A 140 31.39 -1.07 48.24
C ALA A 140 32.42 -1.60 49.26
N PRO A 141 33.56 -0.91 49.48
CA PRO A 141 34.52 -1.34 50.48
C PRO A 141 33.91 -1.19 51.88
N SER A 142 34.29 -2.11 52.77
CA SER A 142 33.90 -2.13 54.19
C SER A 142 34.00 -0.74 54.85
N PRO A 143 33.12 -0.39 55.81
CA PRO A 143 33.20 0.88 56.50
C PRO A 143 34.36 0.84 57.50
N GLN A 144 35.57 1.12 57.01
CA GLN A 144 36.69 1.48 57.86
C GLN A 144 36.58 2.97 58.21
N LEU A 145 36.59 3.23 59.52
CA LEU A 145 36.47 4.54 60.15
C LEU A 145 37.40 5.62 59.55
N GLN A 146 37.02 6.88 59.80
CA GLN A 146 37.89 8.07 59.96
C GLN A 146 38.21 8.79 58.62
N TRP A 147 37.89 10.07 58.39
CA TRP A 147 38.29 11.26 59.14
C TRP A 147 37.36 12.47 58.92
N GLN A 148 37.32 13.35 59.92
CA GLN A 148 36.72 14.69 59.90
C GLN A 148 37.37 15.62 58.87
N GLY A 149 36.58 16.49 58.24
CA GLY A 149 37.07 17.77 57.72
C GLY A 149 36.32 18.36 56.53
N GLY A 150 35.54 19.42 56.76
CA GLY A 150 35.45 20.58 55.86
C GLY A 150 34.57 20.48 54.61
N ALA A 151 33.64 21.45 54.51
CA ALA A 151 32.71 21.68 53.42
C ALA A 151 33.35 21.73 52.01
N ALA A 152 32.67 21.13 51.02
CA ALA A 152 32.47 21.71 49.69
C ALA A 152 31.49 20.88 48.84
N ALA A 153 30.63 21.61 48.12
CA ALA A 153 29.91 21.24 46.91
C ALA A 153 28.80 20.17 47.02
N MET A 154 27.56 20.68 47.10
CA MET A 154 26.38 19.97 46.61
C MET A 154 26.58 19.60 45.14
N LEU A 155 26.71 18.31 44.85
CA LEU A 155 26.44 17.74 43.54
C LEU A 155 25.11 17.00 43.68
N SER A 156 24.04 17.67 43.30
CA SER A 156 22.73 17.05 43.07
C SER A 156 22.82 16.28 41.76
N ASP A 157 23.07 14.98 41.84
CA ASP A 157 22.93 14.08 40.69
C ASP A 157 21.46 13.60 40.66
N GLU A 158 20.63 14.35 39.94
CA GLU A 158 19.23 13.99 39.66
C GLU A 158 19.23 12.93 38.53
N PRO A 159 18.72 11.71 38.76
CA PRO A 159 18.72 10.69 37.73
C PRO A 159 17.68 11.03 36.65
N LEU A 160 18.18 11.44 35.48
CA LEU A 160 17.40 11.65 34.26
C LEU A 160 16.67 10.35 33.87
N GLN A 161 15.36 10.37 34.06
CA GLN A 161 14.39 9.38 33.58
C GLN A 161 14.42 9.29 32.04
N PRO A 162 14.48 8.08 31.45
CA PRO A 162 14.25 7.89 30.02
C PRO A 162 12.75 7.73 29.74
N GLU A 163 11.92 8.72 30.09
CA GLU A 163 10.48 8.74 29.79
C GLU A 163 10.16 9.38 28.41
N HIS A 164 11.16 9.92 27.69
CA HIS A 164 10.92 10.69 26.46
C HIS A 164 11.27 9.99 25.14
N PHE A 165 11.48 8.67 25.13
CA PHE A 165 11.83 8.00 23.86
C PHE A 165 10.63 7.79 22.91
N PHE A 166 9.39 7.90 23.39
CA PHE A 166 8.20 7.88 22.54
C PHE A 166 7.61 9.27 22.40
N GLN A 167 8.32 10.12 21.66
CA GLN A 167 7.71 11.31 21.10
C GLN A 167 6.71 10.85 20.03
N ALA A 168 5.42 11.08 20.28
CA ALA A 168 4.37 10.86 19.32
C ALA A 168 4.79 11.50 17.99
N LEU A 169 4.69 10.74 16.90
CA LEU A 169 4.78 11.28 15.55
C LEU A 169 3.62 12.25 15.37
N GLU A 170 3.82 13.51 15.74
CA GLU A 170 3.02 14.64 15.30
C GLU A 170 3.30 14.86 13.81
N GLY A 171 2.79 13.94 12.99
CA GLY A 171 2.71 14.08 11.55
C GLY A 171 1.37 14.70 11.19
N ASN A 172 1.36 16.03 11.05
CA ASN A 172 0.38 16.87 10.35
C ASN A 172 -1.04 16.31 10.23
N THR A 173 -1.88 16.73 11.17
CA THR A 173 -3.33 16.61 11.10
C THR A 173 -3.90 17.55 10.03
N SER A 174 -4.09 17.05 8.81
CA SER A 174 -5.19 17.48 7.96
C SER A 174 -6.02 16.24 7.68
N LEU A 175 -7.32 16.30 7.99
CA LEU A 175 -8.29 15.19 8.11
C LEU A 175 -8.41 14.60 9.53
N GLN A 176 -9.03 15.37 10.43
CA GLN A 176 -9.71 14.82 11.61
C GLN A 176 -11.08 14.25 11.19
N PRO A 177 -11.39 12.96 11.39
CA PRO A 177 -12.76 12.52 11.61
C PRO A 177 -13.13 12.87 13.06
N ALA A 178 -14.21 13.64 13.24
CA ALA A 178 -14.70 14.06 14.55
C ALA A 178 -14.95 12.87 15.48
N PHE A 179 -14.10 12.69 16.49
CA PHE A 179 -14.45 11.89 17.66
C PHE A 179 -15.12 12.82 18.68
N GLN A 180 -16.37 12.50 18.99
CA GLN A 180 -17.18 13.19 19.98
C GLN A 180 -16.45 13.22 21.33
N THR A 181 -16.47 14.40 21.96
CA THR A 181 -15.93 14.68 23.30
C THR A 181 -16.45 13.68 24.32
N MET A 182 -15.55 12.93 24.97
CA MET A 182 -15.90 12.12 26.14
C MET A 182 -15.91 12.99 27.40
N ASP A 183 -17.04 12.90 28.11
CA ASP A 183 -17.37 13.53 29.39
C ASP A 183 -16.36 13.15 30.51
N ILE A 184 -15.91 14.15 31.28
CA ILE A 184 -14.82 14.08 32.26
C ILE A 184 -15.25 13.45 33.60
N ASN A 185 -16.53 13.09 33.80
CA ASN A 185 -17.03 12.58 35.09
C ASN A 185 -17.19 11.05 35.22
N LYS A 186 -16.52 10.21 34.41
CA LYS A 186 -16.60 8.74 34.54
C LYS A 186 -15.27 8.11 34.98
N PRO A 187 -15.24 7.25 36.02
CA PRO A 187 -14.01 6.62 36.47
C PRO A 187 -13.41 5.69 35.39
N PRO A 188 -12.08 5.54 35.35
CA PRO A 188 -11.38 4.81 34.31
C PRO A 188 -11.77 3.33 34.36
N MET A 189 -12.32 2.81 33.26
CA MET A 189 -12.57 1.39 33.12
C MET A 189 -11.24 0.63 33.13
N PRO A 190 -11.17 -0.55 33.78
CA PRO A 190 -9.97 -1.37 33.81
C PRO A 190 -9.56 -1.72 32.38
N ALA A 191 -8.27 -1.56 32.09
CA ALA A 191 -7.68 -1.82 30.78
C ALA A 191 -8.04 -3.24 30.31
N PRO A 192 -8.72 -3.42 29.16
CA PRO A 192 -8.89 -4.74 28.60
C PRO A 192 -7.53 -5.18 28.03
N GLY A 193 -6.96 -6.22 28.63
CA GLY A 193 -5.73 -6.89 28.20
C GLY A 193 -5.89 -7.70 26.91
N GLY A 194 -6.56 -7.15 25.90
CA GLY A 194 -6.79 -7.81 24.63
C GLY A 194 -6.92 -6.79 23.50
N CYS A 195 -6.15 -7.00 22.43
CA CYS A 195 -6.36 -6.33 21.17
C CYS A 195 -7.67 -6.88 20.55
N TYR A 196 -8.82 -6.26 20.86
CA TYR A 196 -10.09 -6.65 20.28
C TYR A 196 -10.36 -5.87 18.98
N SER A 197 -10.83 -6.58 17.96
CA SER A 197 -11.29 -6.00 16.69
C SER A 197 -12.62 -5.26 16.92
N PRO A 198 -12.75 -3.97 16.54
CA PRO A 198 -13.97 -3.20 16.79
C PRO A 198 -15.20 -3.69 16.00
N ALA A 199 -16.40 -3.50 16.57
CA ALA A 199 -17.66 -4.06 16.07
C ALA A 199 -18.06 -3.67 14.65
N TRP A 200 -17.56 -2.55 14.12
CA TRP A 200 -17.83 -2.13 12.72
C TRP A 200 -17.10 -2.99 11.68
N MET A 201 -16.19 -3.88 12.11
CA MET A 201 -15.49 -4.82 11.23
C MET A 201 -16.30 -6.06 10.84
N SER A 202 -17.49 -6.26 11.41
CA SER A 202 -18.41 -7.37 11.10
C SER A 202 -19.46 -7.01 10.05
#